data_AF-A0A954IS04-F1
#
_entry.id   AF-A0A954IS04-F1
#
_cell.length_a   1.000
_cell.length_b   1.000
_cell.length_c   1.000
_cell.angle_alpha   90.00
_cell.angle_beta   90.00
_cell.angle_gamma   90.00
#
_symmetry.space_group_name_H-M   'P 1'
#
loop_
_entity.id
_entity.type
_entity.pdbx_description
1 polymer ?
#
loop_
_entity_poly.entity_id
_entity_poly.type
_entity_poly.pdbx_seq_one_letter_code
_entity_poly.pdbx_strand_id
1 'polypeptide(L)'
;MAFGAILFWEIARFFLNGWVETVYIAPPFHFTYWGFSWVRPLPDWAMYLVFFCVGLASAFVCLGLFYRIAIVAVFLSMTYIFLLEKAVYLNHAYLICLISFLMMFIPAHRRYSFDARRRPQLRSGTISAGCLWILRFQIGLPYFYGGIAKINPDWLQGQPMQLWLMNEAQSRSSIPGLDSI
;
A
#
# COMPACT_ATOMS: atom_id res chain seq x y z
N MET A 1 -9.52 -10.25 5.20
CA MET A 1 -8.59 -11.30 4.76
C MET A 1 -7.65 -10.78 3.68
N ALA A 2 -7.95 -10.90 2.38
CA ALA A 2 -7.00 -10.58 1.30
C ALA A 2 -6.32 -9.20 1.44
N PHE A 3 -7.10 -8.15 1.70
CA PHE A 3 -6.56 -6.81 1.93
C PHE A 3 -5.51 -6.77 3.06
N GLY A 4 -5.83 -7.32 4.23
CA GLY A 4 -4.90 -7.37 5.36
C GLY A 4 -3.66 -8.25 5.08
N ALA A 5 -3.80 -9.33 4.29
CA ALA A 5 -2.68 -10.17 3.89
C ALA A 5 -1.71 -9.43 2.95
N ILE A 6 -2.25 -8.71 1.96
CA ILE A 6 -1.45 -7.89 1.04
C ILE A 6 -0.70 -6.80 1.82
N LEU A 7 -1.36 -6.12 2.75
CA LEU A 7 -0.71 -5.11 3.57
C LEU A 7 0.37 -5.68 4.49
N PHE A 8 0.11 -6.82 5.12
CA PHE A 8 1.10 -7.49 5.94
C PHE A 8 2.34 -7.88 5.13
N TRP A 9 2.12 -8.44 3.93
CA TRP A 9 3.19 -8.75 2.99
C TRP A 9 3.97 -7.51 2.58
N GLU A 10 3.29 -6.40 2.31
CA GLU A 10 3.93 -5.13 1.96
C GLU A 10 4.89 -4.66 3.05
N ILE A 11 4.41 -4.60 4.29
CA ILE A 11 5.24 -4.21 5.43
C ILE A 11 6.41 -5.18 5.62
N ALA A 12 6.20 -6.49 5.46
CA ALA A 12 7.28 -7.46 5.51
C ALA A 12 8.36 -7.17 4.44
N ARG A 13 7.96 -6.80 3.21
CA ARG A 13 8.91 -6.39 2.16
C ARG A 13 9.70 -5.14 2.54
N PHE A 14 9.07 -4.16 3.19
CA PHE A 14 9.77 -2.96 3.68
C PHE A 14 10.91 -3.31 4.65
N PHE A 15 10.67 -4.28 5.56
CA PHE A 15 11.72 -4.76 6.46
C PHE A 15 12.78 -5.59 5.71
N LEU A 16 12.38 -6.54 4.87
CA LEU A 16 13.30 -7.44 4.17
C LEU A 16 14.25 -6.70 3.21
N ASN A 17 13.78 -5.64 2.56
CA ASN A 17 14.58 -4.83 1.64
C ASN A 17 15.32 -3.67 2.34
N GLY A 18 15.16 -3.50 3.65
CA GLY A 18 15.75 -2.38 4.40
C GLY A 18 15.20 -1.01 4.01
N TRP A 19 14.00 -0.94 3.42
CA TRP A 19 13.41 0.32 2.95
C TRP A 19 12.97 1.24 4.08
N VAL A 20 12.71 0.71 5.28
CA VAL A 20 12.44 1.57 6.45
C VAL A 20 13.63 2.50 6.69
N GLU A 21 14.84 1.95 6.69
CA GLU A 21 16.08 2.71 6.88
C GLU A 21 16.35 3.62 5.68
N THR A 22 16.43 3.04 4.49
CA THR A 22 16.96 3.73 3.31
C THR A 22 16.03 4.81 2.76
N VAL A 23 14.73 4.71 3.02
CA VAL A 23 13.73 5.68 2.53
C VAL A 23 13.31 6.68 3.60
N TYR A 24 13.25 6.31 4.88
CA TYR A 24 12.63 7.16 5.91
C TYR A 24 13.55 7.58 7.06
N ILE A 25 14.71 6.95 7.25
CA ILE A 25 15.61 7.24 8.39
C ILE A 25 16.90 7.89 7.89
N ALA A 26 17.60 7.21 6.97
CA ALA A 26 18.90 7.65 6.48
C ALA A 26 18.89 8.96 5.64
N PRO A 27 17.85 9.28 4.85
CA PRO A 27 17.85 10.50 4.05
C PRO A 27 17.91 11.78 4.92
N PRO A 28 18.80 12.73 4.61
CA PRO A 28 18.94 13.95 5.40
C PRO A 28 17.79 14.95 5.20
N PHE A 29 16.96 14.74 4.17
CA PHE A 29 15.86 15.62 3.80
C PHE A 29 14.71 14.82 3.21
N HIS A 30 13.48 15.21 3.57
CA HIS A 30 12.26 14.61 3.05
C HIS A 30 11.40 15.62 2.30
N PHE A 31 10.89 15.22 1.13
CA PHE A 31 9.99 16.06 0.36
C PHE A 31 8.56 15.93 0.88
N THR A 32 8.10 16.92 1.62
CA THR A 32 6.74 16.91 2.19
C THR A 32 5.67 17.32 1.17
N TYR A 33 4.45 16.85 1.37
CA TYR A 33 3.28 17.33 0.62
C TYR A 33 2.89 18.75 1.01
N TRP A 34 2.29 19.49 0.07
CA TRP A 34 1.77 20.83 0.35
C TRP A 34 0.69 20.76 1.44
N GLY A 35 0.81 21.61 2.48
CA GLY A 35 -0.06 21.56 3.67
C GLY A 35 0.35 20.56 4.76
N PHE A 36 1.36 19.71 4.51
CA PHE A 36 1.82 18.67 5.42
C PHE A 36 3.32 18.79 5.77
N SER A 37 3.90 19.98 5.66
CA SER A 37 5.31 20.25 6.02
C SER A 37 5.65 20.01 7.51
N TRP A 38 4.63 19.89 8.35
CA TRP A 38 4.73 19.56 9.77
C TRP A 38 4.83 18.04 10.02
N VAL A 39 4.50 17.21 9.03
CA VAL A 39 4.66 15.75 9.12
C VAL A 39 6.13 15.44 8.87
N ARG A 40 6.80 14.89 9.89
CA ARG A 40 8.24 14.57 9.86
C ARG A 40 8.48 13.15 10.35
N PRO A 41 9.56 12.49 9.91
CA PRO A 41 9.93 11.18 10.44
C PRO A 41 10.13 11.29 11.95
N LEU A 42 9.69 10.25 12.65
CA LEU A 42 10.00 10.08 14.07
C LEU A 42 11.47 9.64 14.23
N PRO A 43 12.02 9.65 15.45
CA PRO A 43 13.32 9.05 15.71
C PRO A 43 13.40 7.61 15.21
N ASP A 44 14.59 7.14 14.84
CA ASP A 44 14.84 5.89 14.11
C ASP A 44 14.09 4.70 14.71
N TRP A 45 14.24 4.47 16.03
CA TRP A 45 13.57 3.37 16.74
C TRP A 45 12.04 3.46 16.66
N ALA A 46 11.48 4.67 16.67
CA ALA A 46 10.05 4.89 16.62
C ALA A 46 9.51 4.69 15.20
N MET A 47 10.30 4.95 14.16
CA MET A 47 9.94 4.61 12.78
C MET A 47 9.82 3.10 12.60
N TYR A 48 10.78 2.32 13.10
CA TYR A 48 10.67 0.86 13.12
C TYR A 48 9.42 0.38 13.87
N LEU A 49 9.11 1.01 15.01
CA LEU A 49 7.91 0.70 15.79
C LEU A 49 6.62 0.99 15.00
N VAL A 50 6.54 2.12 14.29
CA VAL A 50 5.38 2.46 13.44
C VAL A 50 5.16 1.38 12.39
N PHE A 51 6.20 0.99 11.64
CA PHE A 51 6.08 -0.07 10.62
C PHE A 51 5.68 -1.40 11.24
N PHE A 52 6.25 -1.77 12.39
CA PHE A 52 5.86 -2.98 13.12
C PHE A 52 4.39 -2.96 13.53
N CYS A 53 3.90 -1.84 14.06
CA CYS A 53 2.50 -1.65 14.43
C CYS A 53 1.56 -1.77 13.22
N VAL A 54 1.95 -1.24 12.06
CA VAL A 54 1.17 -1.41 10.81
C VAL A 54 1.11 -2.88 10.41
N GLY A 55 2.23 -3.59 10.47
CA GLY A 55 2.29 -5.03 10.20
C GLY A 55 1.34 -5.80 11.12
N LEU A 56 1.43 -5.58 12.43
CA LEU A 56 0.57 -6.24 13.41
C LEU A 56 -0.92 -5.91 13.19
N ALA A 57 -1.26 -4.64 12.96
CA ALA A 57 -2.62 -4.23 12.67
C ALA A 57 -3.14 -4.84 11.36
N SER A 58 -2.29 -4.97 10.34
CA SER A 58 -2.63 -5.63 9.07
C SER A 58 -2.92 -7.11 9.25
N ALA A 59 -2.16 -7.81 10.10
CA ALA A 59 -2.44 -9.19 10.49
C ALA A 59 -3.80 -9.31 11.20
N PHE A 60 -4.12 -8.39 12.11
CA PHE A 60 -5.43 -8.33 12.77
C PHE A 60 -6.58 -8.08 11.77
N VAL A 61 -6.41 -7.18 10.81
CA VAL A 61 -7.38 -6.98 9.71
C VAL A 61 -7.52 -8.24 8.84
N CYS A 62 -6.42 -8.96 8.60
CA CYS A 62 -6.43 -10.22 7.84
C CYS A 62 -7.31 -11.26 8.54
N LEU A 63 -7.04 -11.51 9.82
CA LEU A 63 -7.77 -12.44 10.69
C LEU A 63 -9.19 -11.95 11.05
N GLY A 64 -9.45 -10.66 10.85
CA GLY A 64 -10.66 -9.98 11.32
C GLY A 64 -10.80 -10.04 12.84
N LEU A 65 -9.69 -9.83 13.54
CA LEU A 65 -9.60 -9.73 14.98
C LEU A 65 -9.51 -8.25 15.37
N PHE A 66 -10.35 -7.77 16.29
CA PHE A 66 -10.45 -6.35 16.65
C PHE A 66 -10.58 -5.43 15.43
N TYR A 67 -11.33 -5.87 14.41
CA TYR A 67 -11.28 -5.33 13.05
C TYR A 67 -11.44 -3.80 13.00
N ARG A 68 -12.39 -3.24 13.77
CA ARG A 68 -12.68 -1.80 13.76
C ARG A 68 -11.50 -0.97 14.27
N ILE A 69 -10.78 -1.44 15.28
CA ILE A 69 -9.61 -0.75 15.83
C ILE A 69 -8.43 -0.96 14.88
N ALA A 70 -8.24 -2.19 14.41
CA ALA A 70 -7.13 -2.54 13.53
C ALA A 70 -7.16 -1.76 12.21
N ILE A 71 -8.33 -1.61 11.58
CA ILE A 71 -8.44 -0.87 10.31
C ILE A 71 -8.20 0.64 10.46
N VAL A 72 -8.61 1.22 11.60
CA VAL A 72 -8.31 2.63 11.91
C VAL A 72 -6.80 2.81 12.11
N ALA A 73 -6.15 1.90 12.85
CA ALA A 73 -4.71 1.93 13.05
C ALA A 73 -3.93 1.81 11.73
N VAL A 74 -4.36 0.89 10.85
CA VAL A 74 -3.80 0.77 9.49
C VAL A 74 -3.97 2.07 8.71
N PHE A 75 -5.17 2.65 8.67
CA PHE A 75 -5.43 3.88 7.94
C PHE A 75 -4.55 5.03 8.41
N LEU A 76 -4.54 5.32 9.72
CA LEU A 76 -3.78 6.45 10.27
C LEU A 76 -2.28 6.27 10.04
N SER A 77 -1.75 5.08 10.31
CA SER A 77 -0.32 4.81 10.21
C SER A 77 0.15 4.77 8.76
N MET A 78 -0.62 4.16 7.84
CA MET A 78 -0.30 4.19 6.40
C MET A 78 -0.38 5.61 5.83
N THR A 79 -1.37 6.40 6.25
CA THR A 79 -1.49 7.80 5.82
C THR A 79 -0.31 8.63 6.33
N TYR A 80 0.11 8.41 7.58
CA TYR A 80 1.31 9.03 8.13
C TYR A 80 2.55 8.67 7.29
N ILE A 81 2.83 7.38 7.07
CA ILE A 81 3.97 6.92 6.27
C ILE A 81 3.94 7.52 4.86
N PHE A 82 2.77 7.50 4.22
CA PHE A 82 2.58 8.05 2.88
C PHE A 82 2.89 9.56 2.80
N LEU A 83 2.54 10.32 3.85
CA LEU A 83 2.76 11.78 3.88
C LEU A 83 4.21 12.18 4.17
N LEU A 84 5.05 11.27 4.64
CA LEU A 84 6.44 11.57 5.00
C LEU A 84 7.31 11.90 3.79
N GLU A 85 7.15 11.18 2.69
CA GLU A 85 8.07 11.27 1.56
C GLU A 85 7.35 11.24 0.21
N LYS A 86 7.21 12.42 -0.40
CA LYS A 86 6.64 12.59 -1.73
C LYS A 86 7.56 12.06 -2.83
N ALA A 87 8.88 12.04 -2.64
CA ALA A 87 9.81 11.57 -3.67
C ALA A 87 9.65 10.09 -4.00
N VAL A 88 9.17 9.28 -3.05
CA VAL A 88 8.85 7.85 -3.28
C VAL A 88 7.36 7.62 -3.50
N TYR A 89 6.64 8.63 -3.99
CA TYR A 89 5.20 8.52 -4.25
C TYR A 89 4.87 7.34 -5.18
N LEU A 90 3.92 6.52 -4.73
CA LEU A 90 3.39 5.40 -5.50
C LEU A 90 1.86 5.45 -5.48
N ASN A 91 1.24 5.41 -6.67
CA ASN A 91 -0.22 5.42 -6.82
C ASN A 91 -0.91 4.28 -6.04
N HIS A 92 -0.23 3.13 -5.87
CA HIS A 92 -0.77 2.02 -5.10
C HIS A 92 -0.82 2.33 -3.58
N ALA A 93 0.14 3.07 -3.04
CA ALA A 93 0.20 3.41 -1.63
C ALA A 93 -0.91 4.41 -1.29
N TYR A 94 -1.13 5.35 -2.21
CA TYR A 94 -2.27 6.26 -2.15
C TYR A 94 -3.61 5.49 -2.18
N LEU A 95 -3.78 4.55 -3.12
CA LEU A 95 -4.98 3.71 -3.18
C LEU A 95 -5.21 2.92 -1.88
N ILE A 96 -4.15 2.37 -1.29
CA ILE A 96 -4.23 1.66 -0.01
C ILE A 96 -4.78 2.57 1.10
N CYS A 97 -4.35 3.83 1.17
CA CYS A 97 -4.87 4.79 2.15
C CYS A 97 -6.39 5.00 1.96
N LEU A 98 -6.83 5.21 0.72
CA LEU A 98 -8.26 5.40 0.38
C LEU A 98 -9.10 4.15 0.68
N ILE A 99 -8.61 2.95 0.33
CA ILE A 99 -9.32 1.70 0.63
C ILE A 99 -9.39 1.48 2.14
N SER A 100 -8.30 1.72 2.87
CA SER A 100 -8.28 1.62 4.33
C SER A 100 -9.31 2.55 4.96
N PHE A 101 -9.45 3.77 4.43
CA PHE A 101 -10.46 4.73 4.85
C PHE A 101 -11.89 4.19 4.66
N LEU A 102 -12.21 3.71 3.46
CA LEU A 102 -13.54 3.13 3.17
C LEU A 102 -13.83 1.91 4.05
N MET A 103 -12.82 1.07 4.26
CA MET A 103 -12.92 -0.15 5.07
C MET A 103 -13.26 0.14 6.54
N MET A 104 -12.98 1.34 7.05
CA MET A 104 -13.44 1.76 8.40
C MET A 104 -14.96 1.71 8.54
N PHE A 105 -15.69 2.01 7.46
CA PHE A 105 -17.16 2.01 7.46
C PHE A 105 -17.72 0.62 7.10
N ILE A 106 -17.01 -0.15 6.29
CA ILE A 106 -17.45 -1.47 5.81
C ILE A 106 -17.29 -2.55 6.90
N PRO A 107 -18.35 -3.27 7.30
CA PRO A 107 -18.27 -4.31 8.32
C PRO A 107 -17.72 -5.64 7.77
N ALA A 108 -16.50 -5.64 7.22
CA ALA A 108 -15.90 -6.80 6.53
C ALA A 108 -15.59 -8.01 7.44
N HIS A 109 -15.61 -7.83 8.77
CA HIS A 109 -15.36 -8.89 9.74
C HIS A 109 -16.59 -9.78 10.02
N ARG A 110 -17.78 -9.50 9.49
CA ARG A 110 -19.02 -10.16 9.99
C ARG A 110 -19.24 -11.63 9.57
N ARG A 111 -18.44 -12.25 8.70
CA ARG A 111 -18.72 -13.64 8.25
C ARG A 111 -17.68 -14.67 8.69
N TYR A 112 -16.46 -14.54 8.18
CA TYR A 112 -15.37 -15.51 8.36
C TYR A 112 -14.25 -15.01 9.27
N SER A 113 -14.54 -14.17 10.27
CA SER A 113 -13.50 -13.61 11.14
C SER A 113 -13.44 -14.25 12.53
N PHE A 114 -12.32 -14.04 13.22
CA PHE A 114 -12.21 -14.36 14.65
C PHE A 114 -13.17 -13.53 15.51
N ASP A 115 -13.44 -12.26 15.18
CA ASP A 115 -14.44 -11.45 15.89
C ASP A 115 -15.84 -12.07 15.80
N ALA A 116 -16.21 -12.58 14.61
CA ALA A 116 -17.49 -13.21 14.36
C ALA A 116 -17.59 -14.60 15.02
N ARG A 117 -16.47 -15.30 15.20
CA ARG A 117 -16.39 -16.54 15.99
C ARG A 117 -16.52 -16.28 17.50
N ARG A 118 -15.88 -15.22 18.01
CA ARG A 118 -15.93 -14.83 19.43
C ARG A 118 -17.28 -14.20 19.82
N ARG A 119 -17.93 -13.50 18.90
CA ARG A 119 -19.22 -12.82 19.10
C ARG A 119 -20.22 -13.23 18.02
N PRO A 120 -20.97 -14.34 18.23
CA PRO A 120 -21.93 -14.84 17.25
C PRO A 120 -22.97 -13.82 16.80
N GLN A 121 -23.31 -12.84 17.65
CA GLN A 121 -24.26 -11.75 17.33
C GLN A 121 -23.78 -10.85 16.19
N LEU A 122 -22.47 -10.80 15.93
CA LEU A 122 -21.90 -10.04 14.81
C LEU A 122 -22.00 -10.80 13.48
N ARG A 123 -22.36 -12.10 13.49
CA ARG A 123 -22.34 -12.94 12.29
C ARG A 123 -23.43 -12.52 11.32
N SER A 124 -23.05 -12.23 10.08
CA SER A 124 -23.96 -11.98 8.98
C SER A 124 -23.50 -12.70 7.73
N GLY A 125 -24.44 -13.37 7.05
CA GLY A 125 -24.21 -13.96 5.73
C GLY A 125 -24.28 -12.94 4.59
N THR A 126 -24.88 -11.77 4.84
CA THR A 126 -25.14 -10.72 3.86
C THR A 126 -24.41 -9.42 4.21
N ILE A 127 -24.05 -8.66 3.18
CA ILE A 127 -23.54 -7.30 3.27
C ILE A 127 -24.26 -6.47 2.20
N SER A 128 -24.47 -5.17 2.45
CA SER A 128 -25.06 -4.30 1.43
C SER A 128 -24.22 -4.29 0.15
N ALA A 129 -24.87 -4.41 -1.00
CA ALA A 129 -24.21 -4.31 -2.30
C ALA A 129 -23.46 -2.98 -2.47
N GLY A 130 -23.90 -1.91 -1.80
CA GLY A 130 -23.21 -0.61 -1.82
C GLY A 130 -21.78 -0.68 -1.28
N CYS A 131 -21.52 -1.51 -0.27
CA CYS A 131 -20.17 -1.73 0.26
C CYS A 131 -19.23 -2.37 -0.78
N LEU A 132 -19.78 -3.23 -1.65
CA LEU A 132 -19.02 -3.86 -2.73
C LEU A 132 -18.79 -2.88 -3.87
N TRP A 133 -19.81 -2.12 -4.25
CA TRP A 133 -19.73 -1.16 -5.35
C TRP A 133 -18.78 0.00 -5.05
N ILE A 134 -18.77 0.53 -3.82
CA ILE A 134 -17.84 1.62 -3.47
C ILE A 134 -16.39 1.18 -3.56
N LEU A 135 -16.07 -0.05 -3.13
CA LEU A 135 -14.72 -0.61 -3.27
C LEU A 135 -14.34 -0.85 -4.72
N ARG A 136 -15.25 -1.41 -5.53
CA ARG A 136 -15.04 -1.61 -6.97
C ARG A 136 -14.80 -0.28 -7.69
N PHE A 137 -15.60 0.73 -7.40
CA PHE A 137 -15.45 2.06 -7.93
C PHE A 137 -14.09 2.66 -7.54
N GLN A 138 -13.72 2.59 -6.26
CA GLN A 138 -12.45 3.12 -5.77
C GLN A 138 -11.23 2.44 -6.40
N ILE A 139 -11.28 1.12 -6.62
CA ILE A 139 -10.24 0.39 -7.34
C ILE A 139 -10.25 0.76 -8.82
N GLY A 140 -11.43 0.87 -9.44
CA GLY A 140 -11.58 1.20 -10.86
C GLY A 140 -11.02 2.58 -11.22
N LEU A 141 -11.12 3.56 -10.33
CA LEU A 141 -10.65 4.93 -10.57
C LEU A 141 -9.17 5.02 -11.01
N PRO A 142 -8.19 4.51 -10.25
CA PRO A 142 -6.79 4.49 -10.69
C PRO A 142 -6.55 3.76 -12.02
N TYR A 143 -7.27 2.66 -12.29
CA TYR A 143 -7.12 1.95 -13.56
C TYR A 143 -7.70 2.75 -14.73
N PHE A 144 -8.84 3.40 -14.53
CA PHE A 144 -9.48 4.24 -15.53
C PHE A 144 -8.60 5.44 -15.89
N TYR A 145 -8.20 6.24 -14.90
CA TYR A 145 -7.33 7.39 -15.13
C TYR A 145 -5.92 6.99 -15.56
N GLY A 146 -5.41 5.86 -15.06
CA GLY A 146 -4.15 5.29 -15.52
C GLY A 146 -4.19 4.77 -16.96
N GLY A 147 -5.39 4.49 -17.49
CA GLY A 147 -5.64 4.24 -18.91
C GLY A 147 -5.66 5.53 -19.71
N ILE A 148 -6.44 6.53 -19.27
CA ILE A 148 -6.50 7.87 -19.91
C ILE A 148 -5.11 8.49 -20.02
N ALA A 149 -4.31 8.44 -18.96
CA ALA A 149 -2.95 8.98 -18.97
C ALA A 149 -2.04 8.34 -20.02
N LYS A 150 -2.35 7.11 -20.48
CA LYS A 150 -1.62 6.40 -21.54
C LYS A 150 -2.18 6.63 -22.93
N ILE A 151 -3.26 7.40 -23.08
CA ILE A 151 -3.78 7.81 -24.40
C ILE A 151 -2.97 9.01 -24.89
N ASN A 152 -1.71 8.76 -25.23
CA ASN A 152 -0.81 9.74 -25.82
C ASN A 152 0.08 9.07 -26.88
N PRO A 153 0.65 9.84 -27.83
CA PRO A 153 1.41 9.27 -28.95
C PRO A 153 2.53 8.33 -28.52
N ASP A 154 3.29 8.67 -27.47
CA ASP A 154 4.44 7.88 -27.02
C ASP A 154 4.02 6.50 -26.52
N TRP A 155 2.96 6.44 -25.71
CA TRP A 155 2.42 5.18 -25.20
C TRP A 155 1.76 4.35 -26.29
N LEU A 156 1.06 4.98 -27.25
CA LEU A 156 0.45 4.27 -28.38
C LEU A 156 1.50 3.68 -29.33
N GLN A 157 2.67 4.31 -29.41
CA GLN A 157 3.83 3.78 -30.15
C GLN A 157 4.66 2.77 -29.33
N GLY A 158 4.32 2.55 -28.05
CA GLY A 158 5.05 1.62 -27.18
C GLY A 158 6.44 2.11 -26.76
N GLN A 159 6.72 3.42 -26.86
CA GLN A 159 8.02 4.02 -26.52
C GLN A 159 8.50 3.64 -25.10
N PRO A 160 7.67 3.64 -24.04
CA PRO A 160 8.13 3.26 -22.71
C PRO A 160 8.62 1.83 -22.62
N MET A 161 7.93 0.90 -23.32
CA MET A 161 8.33 -0.51 -23.35
C MET A 161 9.67 -0.69 -24.05
N GLN A 162 9.91 0.04 -25.14
CA GLN A 162 11.18 0.02 -25.86
C GLN A 162 12.32 0.52 -24.98
N LEU A 163 12.13 1.67 -24.31
CA LEU A 163 13.13 2.23 -23.39
C LEU A 163 13.44 1.29 -22.22
N TRP A 164 12.43 0.67 -21.62
CA TRP A 164 12.64 -0.29 -20.53
C TRP A 164 13.42 -1.52 -20.98
N LEU A 165 13.05 -2.11 -22.12
CA LEU A 165 13.75 -3.28 -22.67
C LEU A 165 15.20 -2.95 -23.06
N MET A 166 15.46 -1.77 -23.61
CA MET A 166 16.81 -1.31 -23.93
C MET A 166 17.67 -1.15 -22.68
N ASN A 167 17.13 -0.50 -21.64
CA ASN A 167 17.86 -0.33 -20.37
C ASN A 167 18.18 -1.68 -19.71
N GLU A 168 17.25 -2.64 -19.78
CA GLU A 168 17.45 -3.96 -19.19
C GLU A 168 18.38 -4.86 -20.01
N ALA A 169 18.44 -4.68 -21.33
CA ALA A 169 19.46 -5.31 -22.17
C ALA A 169 20.86 -4.74 -21.84
N GLN A 170 20.98 -3.42 -21.68
CA GLN A 170 22.25 -2.76 -21.33
C GLN A 170 22.75 -3.11 -19.92
N SER A 171 21.84 -3.24 -18.94
CA SER A 171 22.23 -3.66 -17.59
C SER A 171 22.74 -5.10 -17.55
N ARG A 172 22.25 -5.97 -18.45
CA ARG A 172 22.73 -7.36 -18.57
C ARG A 172 24.07 -7.47 -19.29
N SER A 173 24.31 -6.68 -20.33
CA SER A 173 25.60 -6.69 -21.06
C SER A 173 26.74 -6.01 -20.31
N SER A 174 26.45 -5.20 -19.29
CA SER A 174 27.46 -4.59 -18.41
C SER A 174 27.90 -5.48 -17.24
N ILE A 175 27.35 -6.70 -17.12
CA ILE A 175 27.80 -7.73 -16.16
C ILE A 175 28.93 -8.54 -16.83
N PRO A 176 30.18 -8.46 -16.34
CA PRO A 176 31.28 -9.20 -16.95
C PRO A 176 31.04 -10.72 -16.83
N GLY A 177 30.97 -11.41 -17.98
CA GLY A 177 30.92 -12.88 -18.06
C GLY A 177 29.68 -13.52 -18.73
N LEU A 178 28.77 -12.73 -19.33
CA LEU A 178 27.58 -13.26 -20.03
C LEU A 178 27.68 -13.28 -21.56
N ASP A 179 28.75 -12.74 -22.16
CA ASP A 179 28.94 -12.72 -23.63
C ASP A 179 29.41 -14.07 -24.22
N SER A 180 29.48 -15.14 -23.41
CA SER A 180 30.08 -16.42 -23.80
C SER A 180 29.18 -17.66 -23.61
N ILE A 181 27.87 -17.53 -23.84
CA ILE A 181 26.96 -18.68 -24.04
C ILE A 181 26.11 -18.45 -25.29
#